data_AF-A0A6C2TYY5-F1
#
_entry.id   AF-A0A6C2TYY5-F1
#
_cell.length_a   1.000
_cell.length_b   1.000
_cell.length_c   1.000
_cell.angle_alpha   90.00
_cell.angle_beta   90.00
_cell.angle_gamma   90.00
#
_symmetry.space_group_name_H-M   'P 1'
#
loop_
_entity.id
_entity.type
_entity.pdbx_description
1 polymer ?
#
loop_
_entity_poly.entity_id
_entity_poly.type
_entity_poly.pdbx_seq_one_letter_code
_entity_poly.pdbx_strand_id
1 'polypeptide(L)'
;MKRGMSRQKLARKEQKYVSSPVLPLCENCGHYRSVQVENDWGEVEEKKRRCAKGDFAVKRHGNCAAHVFRAEVFETEGTESPE
;
A
#
# COMPACT_ATOMS: atom_id res chain seq x y z
N MET A 1 24.96 -4.59 -34.94
CA MET A 1 25.65 -4.32 -33.65
C MET A 1 24.68 -4.62 -32.50
N LYS A 2 24.92 -5.66 -31.69
CA LYS A 2 24.08 -5.94 -30.51
C LYS A 2 24.39 -4.89 -29.44
N ARG A 3 23.43 -4.00 -29.13
CA ARG A 3 23.59 -2.99 -28.07
C ARG A 3 23.72 -3.70 -26.72
N GLY A 4 24.90 -3.60 -26.10
CA GLY A 4 25.12 -4.00 -24.72
C GLY A 4 24.25 -3.22 -23.75
N MET A 5 24.06 -3.76 -22.55
CA MET A 5 23.22 -3.15 -21.52
C MET A 5 23.77 -1.78 -21.08
N SER A 6 22.90 -0.78 -20.86
CA SER A 6 23.35 0.56 -20.44
C SER A 6 23.89 0.53 -18.99
N ARG A 7 24.85 1.42 -18.68
CA ARG A 7 25.41 1.57 -17.33
C ARG A 7 24.33 1.75 -16.25
N GLN A 8 23.29 2.52 -16.58
CA GLN A 8 22.15 2.72 -15.69
C GLN A 8 21.38 1.42 -15.40
N LYS A 9 21.21 0.55 -16.40
CA LYS A 9 20.49 -0.72 -16.23
C LYS A 9 21.31 -1.72 -15.40
N LEU A 10 22.63 -1.72 -15.55
CA LEU A 10 23.53 -2.51 -14.70
C LEU A 10 23.46 -2.03 -13.24
N ALA A 11 23.59 -0.73 -12.99
CA ALA A 11 23.52 -0.16 -11.65
C ALA A 11 22.19 -0.45 -10.94
N ARG A 12 21.05 -0.30 -11.65
CA ARG A 12 19.72 -0.64 -11.10
C ARG A 12 19.61 -2.10 -10.71
N LYS A 13 20.17 -3.01 -11.52
CA LYS A 13 20.17 -4.45 -11.24
C LYS A 13 21.05 -4.78 -10.02
N GLU A 14 22.26 -4.24 -9.95
CA GLU A 14 23.21 -4.47 -8.86
C GLU A 14 22.67 -3.95 -7.52
N GLN A 15 22.07 -2.77 -7.52
CA GLN A 15 21.50 -2.15 -6.33
C GLN A 15 20.12 -2.69 -5.95
N LYS A 16 19.58 -3.64 -6.73
CA LYS A 16 18.21 -4.16 -6.58
C LYS A 16 17.19 -3.02 -6.49
N TYR A 17 17.36 -2.01 -7.35
CA TYR A 17 16.52 -0.81 -7.34
C TYR A 17 15.06 -1.18 -7.57
N VAL A 18 14.20 -0.79 -6.64
CA VAL A 18 12.74 -0.90 -6.74
C VAL A 18 12.20 0.48 -7.07
N SER A 19 11.60 0.64 -8.25
CA SER A 19 11.04 1.94 -8.69
C SER A 19 9.83 2.38 -7.88
N SER A 20 9.13 1.42 -7.29
CA SER A 20 7.86 1.63 -6.58
C SER A 20 7.84 0.74 -5.33
N PRO A 21 8.65 1.07 -4.29
CA PRO A 21 8.65 0.29 -3.07
C PRO A 21 7.32 0.46 -2.34
N VAL A 22 6.83 -0.62 -1.74
CA VAL A 22 5.68 -0.55 -0.84
C VAL A 22 6.15 0.03 0.48
N LEU A 23 5.77 1.28 0.76
CA LEU A 23 6.11 1.95 2.00
C LEU A 23 5.10 1.58 3.10
N PRO A 24 5.53 1.36 4.35
CA PRO A 24 4.61 1.11 5.45
C PRO A 24 3.94 2.42 5.85
N LEU A 25 2.74 2.68 5.35
CA LEU A 25 1.97 3.90 5.59
C LEU A 25 0.72 3.59 6.42
N CYS A 26 0.19 4.56 7.15
CA CYS A 26 -1.04 4.36 7.91
C CYS A 26 -2.16 3.88 7.00
N GLU A 27 -2.29 4.41 5.78
CA GLU A 27 -3.34 3.97 4.84
C GLU A 27 -3.31 2.49 4.47
N ASN A 28 -2.14 1.85 4.46
CA ASN A 28 -1.99 0.42 4.16
C ASN A 28 -1.75 -0.42 5.42
N CYS A 29 -1.99 0.15 6.60
CA CYS A 29 -1.90 -0.52 7.88
C CYS A 29 -3.23 -1.20 8.26
N GLY A 30 -3.18 -2.44 8.77
CA GLY A 30 -4.36 -3.17 9.26
C GLY A 30 -5.08 -2.48 10.44
N HIS A 31 -4.40 -1.60 11.17
CA HIS A 31 -4.97 -0.80 12.26
C HIS A 31 -5.71 0.46 11.78
N TYR A 32 -5.62 0.81 10.51
CA TYR A 32 -6.19 2.05 9.99
C TYR A 32 -7.71 1.96 9.92
N ARG A 33 -8.38 3.00 10.42
CA ARG A 33 -9.83 3.16 10.34
C ARG A 33 -10.14 4.57 9.87
N SER A 34 -11.08 4.68 8.95
CA SER A 34 -11.61 5.94 8.45
C SER A 34 -13.07 5.76 8.07
N VAL A 35 -13.77 6.87 7.87
CA VAL A 35 -15.17 6.89 7.43
C VAL A 35 -15.23 7.69 6.14
N GLN A 36 -15.87 7.13 5.12
CA GLN A 36 -16.17 7.85 3.89
C GLN A 36 -17.48 8.63 4.09
N VAL A 37 -17.47 9.91 3.75
CA VAL A 37 -18.60 10.83 3.92
C VAL A 37 -18.75 11.64 2.64
N GLU A 38 -19.95 11.65 2.07
CA GLU A 38 -20.28 12.51 0.93
C GLU A 38 -20.41 13.97 1.39
N ASN A 39 -19.78 14.89 0.68
CA ASN A 39 -19.87 16.32 0.95
C ASN A 39 -21.07 16.95 0.22
N ASP A 40 -21.33 18.24 0.48
CA ASP A 40 -22.46 18.97 -0.13
C ASP A 40 -22.37 19.10 -1.66
N TRP A 41 -21.21 18.78 -2.24
CA TRP A 41 -20.94 18.79 -3.67
C TRP A 41 -21.06 17.40 -4.32
N GLY A 42 -21.43 16.39 -3.56
CA GLY A 42 -21.55 15.00 -4.03
C GLY A 42 -20.21 14.25 -4.13
N GLU A 43 -19.13 14.76 -3.53
CA GLU A 43 -17.83 14.10 -3.53
C GLU A 43 -17.62 13.28 -2.25
N VAL A 44 -17.00 12.10 -2.38
CA VAL A 44 -16.69 11.24 -1.24
C VAL A 44 -15.37 11.68 -0.59
N GLU A 45 -15.45 12.17 0.64
CA GLU A 45 -14.31 12.54 1.46
C GLU A 45 -14.00 11.50 2.54
N GLU A 46 -12.72 11.27 2.80
CA GLU A 46 -12.28 10.45 3.92
C GLU A 46 -12.16 11.28 5.21
N LYS A 47 -12.97 10.95 6.22
CA LYS A 47 -12.99 11.59 7.54
C LYS A 47 -12.63 10.58 8.65
N LYS A 48 -12.41 11.11 9.85
CA LYS A 48 -12.14 10.33 11.09
C LYS A 48 -11.00 9.31 10.98
N ARG A 49 -9.90 9.68 10.31
CA ARG A 49 -8.69 8.85 10.17
C ARG A 49 -8.06 8.57 11.54
N ARG A 50 -8.11 7.32 11.99
CA ARG A 50 -7.63 6.89 13.31
C ARG A 50 -6.85 5.57 13.26
N CYS A 51 -5.98 5.40 14.25
CA CYS A 51 -5.33 4.12 14.53
C CYS A 51 -6.15 3.34 15.56
N ALA A 52 -6.70 2.19 15.19
CA ALA A 52 -7.47 1.34 16.11
C ALA A 52 -6.63 0.78 17.28
N LYS A 53 -5.31 0.69 17.12
CA LYS A 53 -4.40 0.19 18.17
C LYS A 53 -4.08 1.24 19.23
N GLY A 54 -3.99 2.52 18.86
CA GLY A 54 -3.61 3.60 19.76
C GLY A 54 -4.73 4.61 20.07
N ASP A 55 -5.87 4.48 19.40
CA ASP A 55 -7.04 5.36 19.49
C ASP A 55 -6.76 6.87 19.29
N PHE A 56 -5.78 7.20 18.44
CA PHE A 56 -5.45 8.57 18.08
C PHE A 56 -5.64 8.86 16.59
N ALA A 57 -5.79 10.14 16.25
CA ALA A 57 -5.93 10.60 14.88
C ALA A 57 -4.60 10.47 14.12
N VAL A 58 -4.64 9.99 12.88
CA VAL A 58 -3.44 9.72 12.07
C VAL A 58 -3.44 10.51 10.76
N LYS A 59 -2.23 10.74 10.24
CA LYS A 59 -2.02 11.19 8.85
C LYS A 59 -1.94 9.97 7.94
N ARG A 60 -2.52 10.07 6.74
CA ARG A 60 -2.57 8.99 5.74
C ARG A 60 -1.17 8.44 5.39
N HIS A 61 -0.22 9.34 5.13
CA HIS A 61 1.17 9.01 4.80
C HIS A 61 2.10 8.95 6.03
N GLY A 62 1.57 8.83 7.25
CA GLY A 62 2.37 8.58 8.46
C GLY A 62 2.71 7.10 8.62
N ASN A 63 3.58 6.76 9.58
CA ASN A 63 3.86 5.37 9.95
C ASN A 63 4.16 5.23 11.44
N CYS A 64 4.21 4.00 11.95
CA CYS A 64 4.64 3.72 13.32
C CYS A 64 5.35 2.37 13.40
N ALA A 65 6.06 2.13 14.51
CA ALA A 65 6.79 0.88 14.76
C ALA A 65 5.87 -0.36 14.87
N ALA A 66 4.57 -0.16 15.11
CA ALA A 66 3.57 -1.22 15.19
C ALA A 66 2.76 -1.38 13.89
N HIS A 67 3.30 -0.91 12.75
CA HIS A 67 2.66 -1.07 11.45
C HIS A 67 2.51 -2.55 11.09
N VAL A 68 1.37 -2.91 10.52
CA VAL A 68 1.08 -4.23 9.98
C VAL A 68 0.44 -4.02 8.64
N PHE A 69 1.03 -4.51 7.55
CA PHE A 69 0.40 -4.42 6.24
C PHE A 69 -0.98 -5.10 6.27
N ARG A 70 -2.00 -4.43 5.76
CA ARG A 70 -3.31 -5.04 5.58
C ARG A 70 -3.15 -6.20 4.61
N ALA A 71 -3.61 -7.40 4.99
CA ALA A 71 -3.69 -8.52 4.07
C ALA A 71 -4.65 -8.12 2.95
N GLU A 72 -4.13 -7.93 1.74
CA GLU A 72 -4.98 -7.83 0.56
C GLU A 72 -5.59 -9.23 0.38
N VAL A 73 -6.93 -9.28 0.31
CA VAL A 73 -7.63 -10.53 0.01
C VAL A 73 -7.31 -10.81 -1.45
N PHE A 74 -6.29 -11.62 -1.72
CA PHE A 74 -6.14 -12.24 -3.02
C PHE A 74 -7.28 -13.25 -3.10
N GLU A 75 -8.40 -12.86 -3.71
CA GLU A 75 -9.39 -13.81 -4.19
C GLU A 75 -8.66 -14.71 -5.19
N THR A 76 -8.26 -15.89 -4.75
CA THR A 76 -7.77 -16.92 -5.65
C THR A 76 -8.97 -17.38 -6.46
N GLU A 77 -9.14 -16.84 -7.67
CA GLU A 77 -10.02 -17.43 -8.67
C GLU A 77 -9.65 -18.91 -8.82
N GLY A 78 -10.68 -19.76 -8.77
CA GLY A 78 -10.56 -21.17 -8.40
C GLY A 78 -9.66 -22.00 -9.31
N THR A 79 -8.83 -22.84 -8.70
CA THR A 79 -8.32 -24.04 -9.35
C THR A 79 -9.39 -25.13 -9.23
N GLU A 80 -10.08 -25.41 -10.32
CA GLU A 80 -10.92 -26.60 -10.48
C GLU A 80 -10.10 -27.85 -10.10
N SER A 81 -10.63 -28.65 -9.17
CA SER A 81 -10.10 -29.99 -8.87
C SER A 81 -10.43 -30.90 -10.04
N PRO A 82 -9.47 -31.65 -10.61
CA PRO A 82 -9.81 -32.78 -11.44
C PRO A 82 -10.24 -33.93 -10.52
N GLU A 83 -11.46 -34.43 -10.76
CA GLU A 83 -11.94 -35.73 -10.25
C GLU A 83 -11.16 -36.90 -10.87
#